data_AF-A0A3G6IRL3-F1
#
_entry.id   AF-A0A3G6IRL3-F1
#
_cell.length_a   1.000
_cell.length_b   1.000
_cell.length_c   1.000
_cell.angle_alpha   90.00
_cell.angle_beta   90.00
_cell.angle_gamma   90.00
#
_symmetry.space_group_name_H-M   'P 1'
#
loop_
_entity.id
_entity.type
_entity.pdbx_description
1 polymer ?
#
loop_
_entity_poly.entity_id
_entity_poly.type
_entity_poly.pdbx_seq_one_letter_code
_entity_poly.pdbx_strand_id
1 'polypeptide(L)'
;MSDENLLELEHLAAEGRARRSWKELADALVRTCPENWLDPLTNLLEKGALSEKEMIDLVSDLAWLIRRDDNEATALGATNLRRVDGEKKQFIAYYSALCKARFNFDIDSLQNLLDQYGELPSSRETMVEAHRLFVRLFKGENIDEDELTPWMKSSVHPRWRSILLHGMYLSPHADFGDSMVKLGEGLLRQGGGSWRTDPNTMMRLAVGYRRVREFDKALEFADKAIAGVANTDHNLHDQYSGLRDSIVRDKVQVKLLEESTQRLEARLKQEFNEHSAELEGQIEQARAEIQRGHQELILRIIEILALFTALIGVLVATFQTMVADALVGWERVTILGISVAFLTAFLFIIHFLTSQKMKKSRE
;
A
#
# COMPACT_ATOMS: atom_id res chain seq x y z
N MET A 1 -53.15 12.57 -16.02
CA MET A 1 -52.56 13.60 -15.14
C MET A 1 -53.36 14.88 -15.33
N SER A 2 -53.75 15.57 -14.26
CA SER A 2 -54.41 16.89 -14.36
C SER A 2 -53.40 17.95 -14.80
N ASP A 3 -53.87 19.01 -15.45
CA ASP A 3 -53.01 20.14 -15.84
C ASP A 3 -52.38 20.83 -14.61
N GLU A 4 -53.07 20.80 -13.47
CA GLU A 4 -52.59 21.32 -12.19
C GLU A 4 -51.34 20.58 -11.68
N ASN A 5 -51.33 19.25 -11.75
CA ASN A 5 -50.17 18.44 -11.34
C ASN A 5 -48.96 18.69 -12.26
N LEU A 6 -49.20 18.89 -13.57
CA LEU A 6 -48.11 19.19 -14.51
C LEU A 6 -47.49 20.57 -14.23
N LEU A 7 -48.32 21.55 -13.88
CA LEU A 7 -47.85 22.91 -13.54
C LEU A 7 -47.06 22.92 -12.22
N GLU A 8 -47.48 22.14 -11.22
CA GLU A 8 -46.71 21.92 -9.99
C GLU A 8 -45.33 21.32 -10.28
N LEU A 9 -45.26 20.30 -11.14
CA LEU A 9 -43.99 19.67 -11.53
C LEU A 9 -43.08 20.63 -12.32
N GLU A 10 -43.63 21.48 -13.19
CA GLU A 10 -42.87 22.52 -13.89
C GLU A 10 -42.30 23.57 -12.90
N HIS A 11 -43.09 23.97 -11.90
CA HIS A 11 -42.64 24.86 -10.83
C HIS A 11 -41.50 24.22 -10.02
N LEU A 12 -41.66 22.97 -9.57
CA LEU A 12 -40.63 22.23 -8.85
C LEU A 12 -39.37 22.01 -9.67
N ALA A 13 -39.48 21.85 -11.00
CA ALA A 13 -38.32 21.81 -11.89
C ALA A 13 -37.55 23.13 -11.91
N ALA A 14 -38.26 24.27 -11.92
CA ALA A 14 -37.63 25.59 -11.83
C ALA A 14 -36.95 25.80 -10.47
N GLU A 15 -37.60 25.41 -9.38
CA GLU A 15 -37.01 25.47 -8.03
C GLU A 15 -35.80 24.55 -7.89
N GLY A 16 -35.88 23.33 -8.40
CA GLY A 16 -34.80 22.36 -8.39
C GLY A 16 -33.55 22.86 -9.12
N ARG A 17 -33.74 23.59 -10.24
CA ARG A 17 -32.66 24.29 -10.94
C ARG A 17 -32.03 25.38 -10.08
N ALA A 18 -32.85 26.20 -9.41
CA ALA A 18 -32.38 27.28 -8.55
C ALA A 18 -31.59 26.74 -7.33
N ARG A 19 -32.08 25.66 -6.72
CA ARG A 19 -31.47 25.00 -5.55
C ARG A 19 -30.37 24.00 -5.93
N ARG A 20 -30.25 23.65 -7.22
CA ARG A 20 -29.37 22.59 -7.77
C ARG A 20 -29.59 21.24 -7.06
N SER A 21 -30.85 20.91 -6.80
CA SER A 21 -31.27 19.67 -6.13
C SER A 21 -32.58 19.20 -6.76
N TRP A 22 -32.66 17.92 -7.11
CA TRP A 22 -33.81 17.34 -7.78
C TRP A 22 -34.68 16.49 -6.86
N LYS A 23 -34.32 16.39 -5.59
CA LYS A 23 -34.97 15.52 -4.60
C LYS A 23 -36.47 15.83 -4.45
N GLU A 24 -36.82 17.10 -4.30
CA GLU A 24 -38.23 17.51 -4.12
C GLU A 24 -39.08 17.20 -5.35
N LEU A 25 -38.53 17.40 -6.56
CA LEU A 25 -39.19 17.03 -7.80
C LEU A 25 -39.32 15.51 -7.94
N ALA A 26 -38.28 14.75 -7.58
CA ALA A 26 -38.33 13.28 -7.60
C ALA A 26 -39.38 12.74 -6.62
N ASP A 27 -39.41 13.25 -5.39
CA ASP A 27 -40.42 12.92 -4.37
C ASP A 27 -41.83 13.25 -4.87
N ALA A 28 -42.02 14.42 -5.50
CA ALA A 28 -43.29 14.82 -6.08
C ALA A 28 -43.73 13.91 -7.24
N LEU A 29 -42.82 13.52 -8.13
CA LEU A 29 -43.09 12.59 -9.24
C LEU A 29 -43.58 11.24 -8.72
N VAL A 30 -42.89 10.66 -7.72
CA VAL A 30 -43.30 9.38 -7.12
C VAL A 30 -44.65 9.50 -6.42
N ARG A 31 -44.88 10.58 -5.66
CA ARG A 31 -46.12 10.79 -4.91
C ARG A 31 -47.33 11.03 -5.80
N THR A 32 -47.18 11.84 -6.85
CA THR A 32 -48.30 12.29 -7.70
C THR A 32 -48.58 11.32 -8.85
N CYS A 33 -47.56 10.61 -9.34
CA CYS A 33 -47.64 9.74 -10.50
C CYS A 33 -46.92 8.39 -10.27
N PRO A 34 -47.27 7.61 -9.22
CA PRO A 34 -46.52 6.41 -8.83
C PRO A 34 -46.43 5.35 -9.93
N GLU A 35 -47.50 5.18 -10.71
CA GLU A 35 -47.58 4.16 -11.78
C GLU A 35 -47.16 4.68 -13.17
N ASN A 36 -47.01 6.00 -13.33
CA ASN A 36 -46.73 6.61 -14.64
C ASN A 36 -45.85 7.85 -14.54
N TRP A 37 -44.79 7.82 -13.72
CA TRP A 37 -43.84 8.92 -13.57
C TRP A 37 -43.02 9.19 -14.84
N LEU A 38 -42.96 8.20 -15.75
CA LEU A 38 -42.18 8.25 -16.98
C LEU A 38 -42.75 9.25 -18.01
N ASP A 39 -44.08 9.34 -18.12
CA ASP A 39 -44.75 10.28 -19.04
C ASP A 39 -44.57 11.76 -18.63
N PRO A 40 -44.88 12.17 -17.38
CA PRO A 40 -44.63 13.54 -16.91
C PRO A 40 -43.16 13.94 -17.04
N LEU A 41 -42.23 13.05 -16.69
CA LEU A 41 -40.81 13.33 -16.80
C LEU A 41 -40.35 13.53 -18.26
N THR A 42 -40.86 12.71 -19.17
CA THR A 42 -40.58 12.87 -20.61
C THR A 42 -41.17 14.19 -21.13
N ASN A 43 -42.39 14.54 -20.71
CA ASN A 43 -43.05 15.79 -21.07
C ASN A 43 -42.26 17.02 -20.58
N LEU A 44 -41.75 17.00 -19.34
CA LEU A 44 -40.88 18.07 -18.82
C LEU A 44 -39.61 18.26 -19.66
N LEU A 45 -39.02 17.16 -20.15
CA LEU A 45 -37.85 17.21 -21.04
C LEU A 45 -38.22 17.73 -22.44
N GLU A 46 -39.37 17.33 -22.98
CA GLU A 46 -39.82 17.75 -24.31
C GLU A 46 -40.24 19.22 -24.36
N LYS A 47 -40.86 19.73 -23.29
CA LYS A 47 -41.19 21.15 -23.12
C LYS A 47 -39.97 22.04 -22.82
N GLY A 48 -38.79 21.44 -22.59
CA GLY A 48 -37.59 22.18 -22.20
C GLY A 48 -37.59 22.70 -20.76
N ALA A 49 -38.51 22.22 -19.92
CA ALA A 49 -38.52 22.52 -18.49
C ALA A 49 -37.32 21.87 -17.78
N LEU A 50 -36.80 20.75 -18.32
CA LEU A 50 -35.54 20.11 -17.90
C LEU A 50 -34.59 19.97 -19.08
N SER A 51 -33.31 20.21 -18.86
CA SER A 51 -32.24 19.82 -19.79
C SER A 51 -31.87 18.34 -19.62
N GLU A 52 -31.19 17.76 -20.60
CA GLU A 52 -30.77 16.35 -20.55
C GLU A 52 -29.83 16.04 -19.36
N LYS A 53 -28.95 16.98 -19.01
CA LYS A 53 -28.05 16.85 -17.83
C LYS A 53 -28.84 16.81 -16.53
N GLU A 54 -29.83 17.69 -16.39
CA GLU A 54 -30.71 17.74 -15.21
C GLU A 54 -31.56 16.47 -15.11
N MET A 55 -32.05 15.95 -16.25
CA MET A 55 -32.76 14.67 -16.30
C MET A 55 -31.88 13.50 -15.86
N ILE A 56 -30.60 13.45 -16.24
CA ILE A 56 -29.66 12.39 -15.78
C ILE A 56 -29.53 12.39 -14.25
N ASP A 57 -29.45 13.56 -13.63
CA ASP A 57 -29.37 13.64 -12.17
C ASP A 57 -30.69 13.25 -11.52
N LEU A 58 -31.81 13.78 -12.01
CA LEU A 58 -33.14 13.48 -11.51
C LEU A 58 -33.50 11.99 -11.63
N VAL A 59 -33.17 11.33 -12.74
CA VAL A 59 -33.46 9.89 -12.94
C VAL A 59 -32.70 9.02 -11.94
N SER A 60 -31.45 9.37 -11.62
CA SER A 60 -30.69 8.65 -10.59
C SER A 60 -31.33 8.81 -9.21
N ASP A 61 -31.77 10.02 -8.86
CA ASP A 61 -32.38 10.30 -7.55
C ASP A 61 -33.77 9.63 -7.45
N LEU A 62 -34.55 9.66 -8.54
CA LEU A 62 -35.83 8.98 -8.67
C LEU A 62 -35.67 7.46 -8.52
N ALA A 63 -34.68 6.86 -9.19
CA ALA A 63 -34.40 5.44 -9.08
C ALA A 63 -34.04 5.03 -7.63
N TRP A 64 -33.35 5.89 -6.88
CA TRP A 64 -33.06 5.66 -5.46
C TRP A 64 -34.32 5.68 -4.59
N LEU A 65 -35.23 6.63 -4.82
CA LEU A 65 -36.48 6.73 -4.08
C LEU A 65 -37.39 5.54 -4.35
N ILE A 66 -37.61 5.25 -5.63
CA ILE A 66 -38.43 4.14 -6.11
C ILE A 66 -37.94 2.79 -5.57
N ARG A 67 -36.63 2.62 -5.41
CA ARG A 67 -36.03 1.41 -4.84
C ARG A 67 -36.56 1.07 -3.43
N ARG A 68 -36.94 2.08 -2.64
CA ARG A 68 -37.34 1.90 -1.24
C ARG A 68 -38.77 1.36 -1.07
N ASP A 69 -39.62 1.52 -2.06
CA ASP A 69 -41.06 1.28 -1.93
C ASP A 69 -41.52 -0.09 -2.45
N ASP A 70 -40.63 -0.97 -2.93
CA ASP A 70 -40.93 -2.28 -3.54
C ASP A 70 -42.08 -2.27 -4.57
N ASN A 71 -42.41 -1.08 -5.10
CA ASN A 71 -43.57 -0.89 -5.96
C ASN A 71 -43.30 -1.57 -7.30
N GLU A 72 -43.91 -2.74 -7.53
CA GLU A 72 -43.84 -3.50 -8.78
C GLU A 72 -44.21 -2.63 -10.00
N ALA A 73 -45.08 -1.62 -9.82
CA ALA A 73 -45.46 -0.64 -10.85
C ALA A 73 -44.28 0.17 -11.42
N THR A 74 -43.16 0.22 -10.71
CA THR A 74 -41.94 0.92 -11.13
C THR A 74 -40.84 -0.01 -11.65
N ALA A 75 -41.05 -1.33 -11.58
CA ALA A 75 -40.11 -2.33 -12.07
C ALA A 75 -40.24 -2.48 -13.60
N LEU A 76 -39.64 -1.56 -14.34
CA LEU A 76 -39.45 -1.75 -15.77
C LEU A 76 -38.36 -2.82 -15.98
N GLY A 77 -38.78 -4.07 -16.08
CA GLY A 77 -37.92 -5.17 -16.51
C GLY A 77 -37.49 -5.01 -17.97
N ALA A 78 -36.38 -5.65 -18.35
CA ALA A 78 -35.80 -5.65 -19.69
C ALA A 78 -36.84 -5.78 -20.84
N THR A 79 -37.78 -6.71 -20.71
CA THR A 79 -38.82 -6.97 -21.72
C THR A 79 -39.84 -5.83 -21.84
N ASN A 80 -40.07 -5.08 -20.76
CA ASN A 80 -40.98 -3.93 -20.75
C ASN A 80 -40.30 -2.68 -21.34
N LEU A 81 -38.98 -2.54 -21.21
CA LEU A 81 -38.22 -1.43 -21.77
C LEU A 81 -38.27 -1.36 -23.30
N ARG A 82 -38.33 -2.52 -23.99
CA ARG A 82 -38.49 -2.60 -25.45
C ARG A 82 -39.85 -2.15 -25.97
N ARG A 83 -40.86 -2.10 -25.09
CA ARG A 83 -42.23 -1.68 -25.42
C ARG A 83 -42.48 -0.20 -25.12
N VAL A 84 -41.46 0.53 -24.67
CA VAL A 84 -41.56 1.96 -24.39
C VAL A 84 -41.38 2.73 -25.68
N ASP A 85 -42.44 3.39 -26.12
CA ASP A 85 -42.41 4.24 -27.31
C ASP A 85 -41.66 5.56 -27.05
N GLY A 86 -40.82 5.96 -28.01
CA GLY A 86 -40.09 7.23 -28.01
C GLY A 86 -38.68 7.15 -27.42
N GLU A 87 -37.69 7.64 -28.18
CA GLU A 87 -36.26 7.51 -27.86
C GLU A 87 -35.86 8.11 -26.49
N LYS A 88 -36.42 9.26 -26.12
CA LYS A 88 -36.17 9.91 -24.82
C LYS A 88 -36.78 9.12 -23.67
N LYS A 89 -38.02 8.68 -23.84
CA LYS A 89 -38.76 7.89 -22.85
C LYS A 89 -38.07 6.55 -22.61
N GLN A 90 -37.65 5.88 -23.68
CA GLN A 90 -36.90 4.63 -23.63
C GLN A 90 -35.57 4.80 -22.88
N PHE A 91 -34.85 5.91 -23.08
CA PHE A 91 -33.63 6.20 -22.32
C PHE A 91 -33.86 6.40 -20.83
N ILE A 92 -34.84 7.24 -20.47
CA ILE A 92 -35.17 7.51 -19.08
C ILE A 92 -35.51 6.20 -18.37
N ALA A 93 -36.34 5.37 -19.01
CA ALA A 93 -36.72 4.06 -18.52
C ALA A 93 -35.49 3.14 -18.34
N TYR A 94 -34.66 3.04 -19.38
CA TYR A 94 -33.50 2.16 -19.38
C TYR A 94 -32.43 2.58 -18.35
N TYR A 95 -32.12 3.88 -18.28
CA TYR A 95 -31.17 4.41 -17.32
C TYR A 95 -31.69 4.31 -15.88
N SER A 96 -32.99 4.50 -15.66
CA SER A 96 -33.61 4.25 -14.34
C SER A 96 -33.46 2.78 -13.92
N ALA A 97 -33.69 1.84 -14.83
CA ALA A 97 -33.50 0.40 -14.58
C ALA A 97 -32.04 0.06 -14.22
N LEU A 98 -31.06 0.61 -14.95
CA LEU A 98 -29.64 0.45 -14.62
C LEU A 98 -29.30 1.00 -13.24
N CYS A 99 -29.79 2.21 -12.90
CA CYS A 99 -29.60 2.80 -11.58
C CYS A 99 -30.19 1.94 -10.46
N LYS A 100 -31.43 1.45 -10.64
CA LYS A 100 -32.10 0.57 -9.66
C LYS A 100 -31.30 -0.70 -9.43
N ALA A 101 -30.90 -1.41 -10.49
CA ALA A 101 -30.09 -2.62 -10.39
C ALA A 101 -28.75 -2.35 -9.68
N ARG A 102 -28.06 -1.25 -10.04
CA ARG A 102 -26.82 -0.82 -9.39
C ARG A 102 -26.99 -0.52 -7.90
N PHE A 103 -28.05 0.16 -7.50
CA PHE A 103 -28.30 0.50 -6.09
C PHE A 103 -28.71 -0.71 -5.26
N ASN A 104 -29.32 -1.73 -5.87
CA ASN A 104 -29.63 -3.00 -5.22
C ASN A 104 -28.46 -4.00 -5.26
N PHE A 105 -27.35 -3.65 -5.92
CA PHE A 105 -26.23 -4.55 -6.19
C PHE A 105 -26.65 -5.84 -6.92
N ASP A 106 -27.71 -5.76 -7.73
CA ASP A 106 -28.18 -6.86 -8.59
C ASP A 106 -27.36 -6.85 -9.89
N ILE A 107 -26.18 -7.46 -9.81
CA ILE A 107 -25.20 -7.46 -10.91
C ILE A 107 -25.69 -8.27 -12.11
N ASP A 108 -26.49 -9.32 -11.89
CA ASP A 108 -27.03 -10.15 -12.96
C ASP A 108 -28.06 -9.36 -13.78
N SER A 109 -28.99 -8.69 -13.12
CA SER A 109 -29.93 -7.78 -13.80
C SER A 109 -29.20 -6.63 -14.49
N LEU A 110 -28.17 -6.07 -13.86
CA LEU A 110 -27.39 -4.98 -14.44
C LEU A 110 -26.66 -5.42 -15.72
N GLN A 111 -26.02 -6.59 -15.71
CA GLN A 111 -25.35 -7.16 -16.88
C GLN A 111 -26.36 -7.47 -17.99
N ASN A 112 -27.49 -8.10 -17.67
CA ASN A 112 -28.55 -8.42 -18.62
C ASN A 112 -29.10 -7.18 -19.32
N LEU A 113 -29.24 -6.07 -18.60
CA LEU A 113 -29.63 -4.79 -19.20
C LEU A 113 -28.52 -4.29 -20.15
N LEU A 114 -27.26 -4.22 -19.68
CA LEU A 114 -26.12 -3.72 -20.46
C LEU A 114 -25.86 -4.50 -21.76
N ASP A 115 -26.13 -5.81 -21.78
CA ASP A 115 -25.97 -6.65 -22.96
C ASP A 115 -27.07 -6.35 -24.01
N GLN A 116 -28.25 -5.93 -23.57
CA GLN A 116 -29.35 -5.51 -24.45
C GLN A 116 -29.18 -4.09 -25.00
N TYR A 117 -28.24 -3.31 -24.46
CA TYR A 117 -28.02 -1.93 -24.87
C TYR A 117 -27.58 -1.76 -26.33
N GLY A 118 -26.99 -2.79 -26.95
CA GLY A 118 -26.54 -2.74 -28.35
C GLY A 118 -27.63 -2.37 -29.37
N GLU A 119 -28.88 -2.32 -28.94
CA GLU A 119 -30.06 -1.93 -29.72
C GLU A 119 -30.47 -0.44 -29.55
N LEU A 120 -29.77 0.35 -28.73
CA LEU A 120 -30.07 1.76 -28.43
C LEU A 120 -29.11 2.75 -29.16
N PRO A 121 -29.53 4.00 -29.43
CA PRO A 121 -28.72 4.98 -30.18
C PRO A 121 -27.36 5.31 -29.54
N SER A 122 -26.34 5.49 -30.39
CA SER A 122 -24.92 5.70 -30.04
C SER A 122 -24.60 6.96 -29.22
N SER A 123 -25.52 7.92 -29.11
CA SER A 123 -25.31 9.17 -28.36
C SER A 123 -25.15 9.00 -26.84
N ARG A 124 -25.37 7.78 -26.31
CA ARG A 124 -25.44 7.49 -24.87
C ARG A 124 -24.43 6.44 -24.39
N GLU A 125 -23.43 6.12 -25.22
CA GLU A 125 -22.38 5.13 -24.94
C GLU A 125 -21.64 5.39 -23.63
N THR A 126 -21.38 6.66 -23.27
CA THR A 126 -20.69 7.00 -22.01
C THR A 126 -21.46 6.57 -20.76
N MET A 127 -22.80 6.60 -20.77
CA MET A 127 -23.60 6.14 -19.64
C MET A 127 -23.43 4.63 -19.42
N VAL A 128 -23.43 3.88 -20.53
CA VAL A 128 -23.31 2.43 -20.50
C VAL A 128 -21.92 1.98 -20.12
N GLU A 129 -20.89 2.64 -20.65
CA GLU A 129 -19.52 2.33 -20.30
C GLU A 129 -19.24 2.58 -18.82
N ALA A 130 -19.83 3.63 -18.22
CA ALA A 130 -19.73 3.86 -16.78
C ALA A 130 -20.33 2.70 -15.96
N HIS A 131 -21.46 2.13 -16.39
CA HIS A 131 -22.08 0.98 -15.73
C HIS A 131 -21.33 -0.33 -15.98
N ARG A 132 -20.77 -0.54 -17.18
CA ARG A 132 -19.92 -1.69 -17.48
C ARG A 132 -18.69 -1.70 -16.59
N LEU A 133 -18.00 -0.57 -16.50
CA LEU A 133 -16.86 -0.39 -15.60
C LEU A 133 -17.26 -0.57 -14.14
N PHE A 134 -18.43 -0.07 -13.72
CA PHE A 134 -18.96 -0.36 -12.38
C PHE A 134 -19.10 -1.86 -12.12
N VAL A 135 -19.68 -2.63 -13.06
CA VAL A 135 -19.85 -4.09 -12.91
C VAL A 135 -18.49 -4.78 -12.80
N ARG A 136 -17.53 -4.42 -13.67
CA ARG A 136 -16.17 -4.99 -13.66
C ARG A 136 -15.46 -4.69 -12.34
N LEU A 137 -15.51 -3.44 -11.87
CA LEU A 137 -14.95 -3.03 -10.57
C LEU A 137 -15.58 -3.79 -9.40
N PHE A 138 -16.91 -3.95 -9.41
CA PHE A 138 -17.66 -4.69 -8.39
C PHE A 138 -17.28 -6.18 -8.38
N LYS A 139 -17.09 -6.79 -9.55
CA LYS A 139 -16.60 -8.17 -9.70
C LYS A 139 -15.13 -8.35 -9.30
N GLY A 140 -14.42 -7.27 -8.97
CA GLY A 140 -13.01 -7.32 -8.63
C GLY A 140 -12.11 -7.54 -9.84
N GLU A 141 -12.51 -7.10 -11.02
CA GLU A 141 -11.58 -7.01 -12.14
C GLU A 141 -10.56 -5.89 -11.87
N ASN A 142 -9.31 -6.13 -12.27
CA ASN A 142 -8.30 -5.10 -12.26
C ASN A 142 -8.51 -4.20 -13.49
N ILE A 143 -8.63 -2.90 -13.28
CA ILE A 143 -8.89 -1.91 -14.32
C ILE A 143 -7.66 -1.03 -14.42
N ASP A 144 -7.05 -0.99 -15.60
CA ASP A 144 -5.84 -0.22 -15.83
C ASP A 144 -6.09 1.29 -15.67
N GLU A 145 -5.08 2.03 -15.20
CA GLU A 145 -5.20 3.48 -15.01
C GLU A 145 -5.51 4.21 -16.33
N ASP A 146 -5.04 3.67 -17.47
CA ASP A 146 -5.33 4.19 -18.80
C ASP A 146 -6.83 4.13 -19.15
N GLU A 147 -7.54 3.11 -18.67
CA GLU A 147 -8.98 2.96 -18.86
C GLU A 147 -9.78 3.93 -17.96
N LEU A 148 -9.25 4.26 -16.77
CA LEU A 148 -9.85 5.21 -15.83
C LEU A 148 -9.55 6.68 -16.17
N THR A 149 -8.42 6.96 -16.81
CA THR A 149 -7.93 8.32 -17.10
C THR A 149 -8.94 9.20 -17.86
N PRO A 150 -9.63 8.72 -18.91
CA PRO A 150 -10.66 9.49 -19.61
C PRO A 150 -11.78 10.01 -18.70
N TRP A 151 -12.10 9.27 -17.63
CA TRP A 151 -13.17 9.60 -16.69
C TRP A 151 -12.79 10.68 -15.69
N MET A 152 -11.51 11.00 -15.56
CA MET A 152 -11.03 12.08 -14.69
C MET A 152 -11.29 13.47 -15.29
N LYS A 153 -11.65 13.55 -16.58
CA LYS A 153 -11.86 14.81 -17.30
C LYS A 153 -13.15 15.52 -16.83
N SER A 154 -13.07 16.85 -16.71
CA SER A 154 -14.21 17.70 -16.34
C SER A 154 -15.35 17.71 -17.37
N SER A 155 -15.06 17.34 -18.63
CA SER A 155 -16.05 17.19 -19.70
C SER A 155 -17.01 16.03 -19.47
N VAL A 156 -16.62 15.04 -18.65
CA VAL A 156 -17.48 13.89 -18.33
C VAL A 156 -18.52 14.30 -17.29
N HIS A 157 -19.78 13.93 -17.54
CA HIS A 157 -20.88 14.25 -16.63
C HIS A 157 -20.55 13.76 -15.20
N PRO A 158 -20.78 14.59 -14.15
CA PRO A 158 -20.49 14.21 -12.77
C PRO A 158 -21.14 12.89 -12.35
N ARG A 159 -22.36 12.63 -12.83
CA ARG A 159 -23.07 11.38 -12.53
C ARG A 159 -22.30 10.13 -12.99
N TRP A 160 -21.70 10.14 -14.18
CA TRP A 160 -20.92 9.01 -14.70
C TRP A 160 -19.64 8.78 -13.90
N ARG A 161 -18.97 9.87 -13.52
CA ARG A 161 -17.83 9.83 -12.60
C ARG A 161 -18.21 9.29 -11.22
N SER A 162 -19.38 9.66 -10.70
CA SER A 162 -19.88 9.15 -9.41
C SER A 162 -20.16 7.64 -9.44
N ILE A 163 -20.63 7.11 -10.58
CA ILE A 163 -20.82 5.66 -10.77
C ILE A 163 -19.49 4.93 -10.66
N LEU A 164 -18.43 5.42 -11.30
CA LEU A 164 -17.09 4.82 -11.19
C LEU A 164 -16.52 4.93 -9.78
N LEU A 165 -16.69 6.08 -9.12
CA LEU A 165 -16.29 6.24 -7.72
C LEU A 165 -17.01 5.21 -6.82
N HIS A 166 -18.28 4.92 -7.10
CA HIS A 166 -19.02 3.88 -6.40
C HIS A 166 -18.46 2.48 -6.68
N GLY A 167 -18.13 2.17 -7.94
CA GLY A 167 -17.52 0.89 -8.30
C GLY A 167 -16.17 0.67 -7.61
N MET A 168 -15.29 1.68 -7.63
CA MET A 168 -13.98 1.61 -6.96
C MET A 168 -14.10 1.46 -5.45
N TYR A 169 -15.08 2.12 -4.84
CA TYR A 169 -15.39 1.99 -3.41
C TYR A 169 -15.77 0.54 -3.03
N LEU A 170 -16.57 -0.13 -3.87
CA LEU A 170 -17.01 -1.51 -3.62
C LEU A 170 -16.00 -2.56 -4.07
N SER A 171 -15.05 -2.17 -4.93
CA SER A 171 -14.01 -3.08 -5.40
C SER A 171 -13.20 -3.63 -4.22
N PRO A 172 -12.94 -4.95 -4.19
CA PRO A 172 -12.11 -5.57 -3.16
C PRO A 172 -10.63 -5.17 -3.26
N HIS A 173 -10.19 -4.62 -4.40
CA HIS A 173 -8.80 -4.22 -4.61
C HIS A 173 -8.48 -2.88 -3.95
N ALA A 174 -7.40 -2.83 -3.19
CA ALA A 174 -6.94 -1.63 -2.51
C ALA A 174 -6.33 -0.58 -3.47
N ASP A 175 -5.89 -1.02 -4.65
CA ASP A 175 -5.05 -0.24 -5.58
C ASP A 175 -5.76 0.97 -6.20
N PHE A 176 -7.08 1.05 -6.07
CA PHE A 176 -7.85 2.21 -6.56
C PHE A 176 -7.79 3.44 -5.66
N GLY A 177 -7.03 3.43 -4.56
CA GLY A 177 -6.95 4.55 -3.60
C GLY A 177 -6.68 5.91 -4.26
N ASP A 178 -5.62 6.00 -5.07
CA ASP A 178 -5.25 7.24 -5.76
C ASP A 178 -6.32 7.70 -6.77
N SER A 179 -6.85 6.77 -7.55
CA SER A 179 -7.92 7.03 -8.52
C SER A 179 -9.21 7.50 -7.85
N MET A 180 -9.56 6.94 -6.69
CA MET A 180 -10.69 7.40 -5.88
C MET A 180 -10.48 8.82 -5.37
N VAL A 181 -9.28 9.16 -4.92
CA VAL A 181 -8.94 10.52 -4.47
C VAL A 181 -9.05 11.51 -5.64
N LYS A 182 -8.40 11.23 -6.77
CA LYS A 182 -8.44 12.08 -7.97
C LYS A 182 -9.88 12.32 -8.44
N LEU A 183 -10.68 11.26 -8.56
CA LEU A 183 -12.06 11.33 -9.05
C LEU A 183 -12.99 12.02 -8.06
N GLY A 184 -12.88 11.70 -6.78
CA GLY A 184 -13.69 12.27 -5.70
C GLY A 184 -13.44 13.76 -5.52
N GLU A 185 -12.18 14.19 -5.45
CA GLU A 185 -11.85 15.62 -5.42
C GLU A 185 -12.30 16.35 -6.69
N GLY A 186 -12.19 15.70 -7.86
CA GLY A 186 -12.67 16.21 -9.13
C GLY A 186 -14.17 16.47 -9.11
N LEU A 187 -14.96 15.53 -8.55
CA LEU A 187 -16.40 15.68 -8.35
C LEU A 187 -16.73 16.84 -7.42
N LEU A 188 -16.07 16.94 -6.26
CA LEU A 188 -16.32 18.02 -5.31
C LEU A 188 -15.95 19.39 -5.91
N ARG A 189 -14.85 19.50 -6.65
CA ARG A 189 -14.41 20.79 -7.24
C ARG A 189 -15.22 21.19 -8.47
N GLN A 190 -15.45 20.24 -9.38
CA GLN A 190 -15.94 20.50 -10.74
C GLN A 190 -17.38 20.04 -10.98
N GLY A 191 -17.96 19.22 -10.08
CA GLY A 191 -19.33 18.72 -10.22
C GLY A 191 -20.40 19.81 -10.11
N GLY A 192 -20.08 20.90 -9.40
CA GLY A 192 -21.01 22.02 -9.18
C GLY A 192 -22.16 21.67 -8.24
N GLY A 193 -22.93 22.69 -7.83
CA GLY A 193 -24.18 22.51 -7.06
C GLY A 193 -24.10 21.55 -5.88
N SER A 194 -25.04 20.60 -5.84
CA SER A 194 -25.19 19.56 -4.82
C SER A 194 -23.98 18.64 -4.68
N TRP A 195 -23.18 18.45 -5.74
CA TRP A 195 -21.99 17.58 -5.68
C TRP A 195 -20.91 18.11 -4.74
N ARG A 196 -20.82 19.43 -4.52
CA ARG A 196 -19.84 20.03 -3.60
C ARG A 196 -20.02 19.59 -2.15
N THR A 197 -21.24 19.21 -1.80
CA THR A 197 -21.66 18.84 -0.45
C THR A 197 -22.29 17.46 -0.42
N ASP A 198 -22.10 16.63 -1.46
CA ASP A 198 -22.72 15.30 -1.53
C ASP A 198 -22.07 14.36 -0.51
N PRO A 199 -22.82 13.90 0.51
CA PRO A 199 -22.27 13.07 1.58
C PRO A 199 -21.73 11.74 1.06
N ASN A 200 -22.35 11.16 0.02
CA ASN A 200 -21.90 9.89 -0.57
C ASN A 200 -20.53 10.03 -1.25
N THR A 201 -20.32 11.13 -1.99
CA THR A 201 -19.03 11.43 -2.61
C THR A 201 -17.95 11.67 -1.55
N MET A 202 -18.25 12.42 -0.49
CA MET A 202 -17.31 12.66 0.62
C MET A 202 -16.94 11.35 1.34
N MET A 203 -17.93 10.51 1.62
CA MET A 203 -17.73 9.19 2.24
C MET A 203 -16.82 8.29 1.40
N ARG A 204 -17.06 8.21 0.09
CA ARG A 204 -16.21 7.42 -0.82
C ARG A 204 -14.82 8.01 -0.97
N LEU A 205 -14.70 9.33 -0.97
CA LEU A 205 -13.40 10.02 -0.97
C LEU A 205 -12.61 9.73 0.33
N ALA A 206 -13.27 9.68 1.49
CA ALA A 206 -12.64 9.27 2.74
C ALA A 206 -12.06 7.86 2.66
N VAL A 207 -12.75 6.92 2.00
CA VAL A 207 -12.22 5.57 1.72
C VAL A 207 -11.01 5.62 0.80
N GLY A 208 -11.01 6.49 -0.21
CA GLY A 208 -9.85 6.74 -1.07
C GLY A 208 -8.63 7.14 -0.25
N TYR A 209 -8.75 8.18 0.59
CA TYR A 209 -7.67 8.63 1.47
C TYR A 209 -7.23 7.55 2.48
N ARG A 210 -8.17 6.77 3.00
CA ARG A 210 -7.87 5.62 3.87
C ARG A 210 -6.98 4.59 3.15
N ARG A 211 -7.29 4.26 1.88
CA ARG A 211 -6.52 3.28 1.08
C ARG A 211 -5.09 3.76 0.82
N VAL A 212 -4.88 5.06 0.59
CA VAL A 212 -3.54 5.67 0.42
C VAL A 212 -2.87 6.04 1.75
N ARG A 213 -3.44 5.63 2.88
CA ARG A 213 -2.94 5.86 4.25
C ARG A 213 -2.83 7.34 4.67
N GLU A 214 -3.53 8.24 3.99
CA GLU A 214 -3.71 9.64 4.42
C GLU A 214 -4.84 9.75 5.44
N PHE A 215 -4.67 9.13 6.61
CA PHE A 215 -5.75 8.94 7.58
C PHE A 215 -6.37 10.24 8.12
N ASP A 216 -5.60 11.33 8.22
CA ASP A 216 -6.13 12.61 8.71
C ASP A 216 -7.14 13.22 7.74
N LYS A 217 -6.84 13.21 6.43
CA LYS A 217 -7.80 13.63 5.40
C LYS A 217 -8.98 12.66 5.31
N ALA A 218 -8.72 11.36 5.47
CA ALA A 218 -9.79 10.36 5.50
C ALA A 218 -10.81 10.67 6.62
N LEU A 219 -10.34 11.01 7.83
CA LEU A 219 -11.19 11.40 8.94
C LEU A 219 -11.92 12.72 8.68
N GLU A 220 -11.24 13.73 8.14
CA GLU A 220 -11.85 15.01 7.78
C GLU A 220 -13.04 14.82 6.82
N PHE A 221 -12.87 14.02 5.76
CA PHE A 221 -13.93 13.77 4.81
C PHE A 221 -15.03 12.85 5.35
N ALA A 222 -14.70 11.91 6.24
CA ALA A 222 -15.71 11.11 6.94
C ALA A 222 -16.59 11.99 7.84
N ASP A 223 -15.98 12.91 8.60
CA ASP A 223 -16.72 13.85 9.47
C ASP A 223 -17.61 14.78 8.65
N LYS A 224 -17.11 15.31 7.52
CA LYS A 224 -17.92 16.10 6.58
C LYS A 224 -19.08 15.30 5.99
N ALA A 225 -18.86 14.03 5.64
CA ALA A 225 -19.91 13.15 5.15
C ALA A 225 -20.99 12.94 6.22
N ILE A 226 -20.61 12.64 7.47
CA ILE A 226 -21.54 12.47 8.59
C ILE A 226 -22.36 13.74 8.82
N ALA A 227 -21.73 14.91 8.81
CA ALA A 227 -22.40 16.19 8.99
C ALA A 227 -23.36 16.56 7.85
N GLY A 228 -23.13 16.01 6.65
CA GLY A 228 -23.99 16.24 5.47
C GLY A 228 -25.20 15.31 5.38
N VAL A 229 -25.25 14.23 6.16
CA VAL A 229 -26.41 13.32 6.22
C VAL A 229 -27.53 13.95 7.04
N ALA A 230 -28.78 13.76 6.62
CA ALA A 230 -29.94 14.24 7.37
C ALA A 230 -30.08 13.47 8.69
N ASN A 231 -30.32 14.18 9.80
CA ASN A 231 -30.44 13.60 11.15
C ASN A 231 -31.48 12.47 11.26
N THR A 232 -32.45 12.40 10.34
CA THR A 232 -33.48 11.36 10.30
C THR A 232 -33.02 10.06 9.64
N ASP A 233 -31.88 10.03 8.95
CA ASP A 233 -31.33 8.85 8.28
C ASP A 233 -30.32 8.11 9.17
N HIS A 234 -30.84 7.49 10.23
CA HIS A 234 -30.02 6.83 11.26
C HIS A 234 -29.14 5.72 10.67
N ASN A 235 -29.64 4.98 9.66
CA ASN A 235 -28.88 3.92 9.00
C ASN A 235 -27.63 4.47 8.30
N LEU A 236 -27.74 5.60 7.60
CA LEU A 236 -26.56 6.23 6.97
C LEU A 236 -25.60 6.80 8.02
N HIS A 237 -26.11 7.39 9.10
CA HIS A 237 -25.26 7.84 10.21
C HIS A 237 -24.45 6.70 10.83
N ASP A 238 -25.07 5.55 11.08
CA ASP A 238 -24.40 4.37 11.63
C ASP A 238 -23.34 3.82 10.66
N GLN A 239 -23.67 3.72 9.37
CA GLN A 239 -22.72 3.28 8.34
C GLN A 239 -21.49 4.20 8.26
N TYR A 240 -21.71 5.52 8.29
CA TYR A 240 -20.63 6.50 8.14
C TYR A 240 -19.77 6.59 9.39
N SER A 241 -20.39 6.48 10.56
CA SER A 241 -19.68 6.39 11.84
C SER A 241 -18.85 5.11 11.92
N GLY A 242 -19.39 3.98 11.44
CA GLY A 242 -18.66 2.72 11.33
C GLY A 242 -17.42 2.81 10.43
N LEU A 243 -17.49 3.51 9.30
CA LEU A 243 -16.30 3.79 8.48
C LEU A 243 -15.29 4.63 9.26
N ARG A 244 -15.74 5.73 9.88
CA ARG A 244 -14.88 6.63 10.65
C ARG A 244 -14.10 5.85 11.71
N ASP A 245 -14.77 4.99 12.47
CA ASP A 245 -14.12 4.14 13.46
C ASP A 245 -13.14 3.16 12.84
N SER A 246 -13.44 2.62 11.66
CA SER A 246 -12.50 1.79 10.91
C SER A 246 -11.25 2.57 10.49
N ILE A 247 -11.38 3.82 10.07
CA ILE A 247 -10.23 4.68 9.72
C ILE A 247 -9.36 4.92 10.96
N VAL A 248 -9.97 5.20 12.12
CA VAL A 248 -9.25 5.39 13.39
C VAL A 248 -8.47 4.13 13.75
N ARG A 249 -9.09 2.94 13.67
CA ARG A 249 -8.43 1.67 13.95
C ARG A 249 -7.23 1.43 13.04
N ASP A 250 -7.40 1.62 11.74
CA ASP A 250 -6.33 1.45 10.76
C ASP A 250 -5.16 2.41 11.02
N LYS A 251 -5.45 3.68 11.34
CA LYS A 251 -4.43 4.68 11.70
C LYS A 251 -3.59 4.23 12.89
N VAL A 252 -4.25 3.74 13.95
CA VAL A 252 -3.56 3.23 15.15
C VAL A 252 -2.73 2.00 14.82
N GLN A 253 -3.26 1.08 14.00
CA GLN A 253 -2.56 -0.13 13.61
C GLN A 253 -1.30 0.16 12.79
N VAL A 254 -1.37 1.06 11.81
CA VAL A 254 -0.21 1.46 11.00
C VAL A 254 0.85 2.12 11.89
N LYS A 255 0.45 3.02 12.79
CA LYS A 255 1.37 3.65 13.74
C LYS A 255 2.07 2.61 14.63
N LEU A 256 1.33 1.65 15.16
CA LEU A 256 1.90 0.58 15.98
C LEU A 256 2.88 -0.29 15.18
N LEU A 257 2.58 -0.58 13.92
CA LEU A 257 3.45 -1.34 13.02
C LEU A 257 4.75 -0.58 12.74
N GLU A 258 4.68 0.73 12.49
CA GLU A 258 5.84 1.59 12.28
C GLU A 258 6.72 1.65 13.52
N GLU A 259 6.13 1.86 14.71
CA GLU A 259 6.85 1.84 15.99
C GLU A 259 7.50 0.47 16.25
N SER A 260 6.81 -0.63 15.95
CA SER A 260 7.34 -1.99 16.07
C SER A 260 8.52 -2.22 15.13
N THR A 261 8.41 -1.76 13.88
CA THR A 261 9.48 -1.88 12.88
C THR A 261 10.72 -1.10 13.30
N GLN A 262 10.55 0.15 13.76
CA GLN A 262 11.65 0.97 14.26
C GLN A 262 12.34 0.34 15.47
N ARG A 263 11.58 -0.26 16.40
CA ARG A 263 12.16 -0.98 17.54
C ARG A 263 12.94 -2.21 17.11
N LEU A 264 12.44 -2.94 16.12
CA LEU A 264 13.13 -4.11 15.57
C LEU A 264 14.44 -3.71 14.89
N GLU A 265 14.43 -2.67 14.06
CA GLU A 265 15.63 -2.13 13.42
C GLU A 265 16.68 -1.66 14.43
N ALA A 266 16.25 -0.93 15.48
CA ALA A 266 17.14 -0.50 16.55
C ALA A 266 17.77 -1.68 17.29
N ARG A 267 16.98 -2.72 17.57
CA ARG A 267 17.45 -3.95 18.22
C ARG A 267 18.44 -4.72 17.33
N LEU A 268 18.13 -4.90 16.04
CA LEU A 268 19.02 -5.57 15.09
C LEU A 268 20.36 -4.83 14.97
N LYS A 269 20.32 -3.50 14.92
CA LYS A 269 21.54 -2.67 14.88
C LYS A 269 22.37 -2.83 16.16
N GLN A 270 21.73 -2.92 17.32
CA GLN A 270 22.41 -3.17 18.58
C GLN A 270 23.05 -4.56 18.61
N GLU A 271 22.28 -5.62 18.31
CA GLU A 271 22.77 -7.01 18.29
C GLU A 271 23.94 -7.17 17.29
N PHE A 272 23.84 -6.53 16.11
CA PHE A 272 24.91 -6.51 15.12
C PHE A 272 26.19 -5.83 15.63
N ASN A 273 26.07 -4.68 16.31
CA ASN A 273 27.22 -3.99 16.88
C ASN A 273 27.87 -4.80 17.99
N GLU A 274 27.07 -5.45 18.83
CA GLU A 274 27.55 -6.34 19.90
C GLU A 274 28.32 -7.53 19.32
N HIS A 275 27.77 -8.21 18.30
CA HIS A 275 28.44 -9.31 17.61
C HIS A 275 29.71 -8.86 16.87
N SER A 276 29.69 -7.66 16.27
CA SER A 276 30.87 -7.12 15.59
C SER A 276 31.99 -6.82 16.60
N ALA A 277 31.67 -6.23 17.75
CA ALA A 277 32.63 -5.98 18.82
C ALA A 277 33.17 -7.28 19.42
N GLU A 278 32.32 -8.31 19.56
CA GLU A 278 32.74 -9.64 20.01
C GLU A 278 33.71 -10.28 19.00
N LEU A 279 33.39 -10.25 17.70
CA LEU A 279 34.25 -10.76 16.63
C LEU A 279 35.60 -10.03 16.57
N GLU A 280 35.61 -8.70 16.66
CA GLU A 280 36.84 -7.91 16.75
C GLU A 280 37.68 -8.33 17.97
N GLY A 281 37.03 -8.54 19.11
CA GLY A 281 37.67 -9.06 20.32
C GLY A 281 38.29 -10.44 20.12
N GLN A 282 37.57 -11.37 19.48
CA GLN A 282 38.07 -12.71 19.16
C GLN A 282 39.24 -12.68 18.16
N ILE A 283 39.19 -11.79 17.16
CA ILE A 283 40.28 -11.62 16.18
C ILE A 283 41.54 -11.10 16.85
N GLU A 284 41.43 -10.08 17.72
CA GLU A 284 42.60 -9.55 18.43
C GLU A 284 43.16 -10.56 19.43
N GLN A 285 42.32 -11.36 20.09
CA GLN A 285 42.78 -12.47 20.92
C GLN A 285 43.54 -13.53 20.10
N ALA A 286 42.99 -13.98 18.98
CA ALA A 286 43.63 -14.95 18.09
C ALA A 286 44.96 -14.40 17.53
N ARG A 287 45.02 -13.11 17.20
CA ARG A 287 46.24 -12.43 16.75
C ARG A 287 47.30 -12.41 17.84
N ALA A 288 46.93 -12.09 19.08
CA ALA A 288 47.83 -12.11 20.21
C ALA A 288 48.36 -13.52 20.49
N GLU A 289 47.53 -14.55 20.39
CA GLU A 289 47.94 -15.95 20.52
C GLU A 289 48.93 -16.37 19.41
N ILE A 290 48.64 -16.03 18.15
CA ILE A 290 49.54 -16.33 17.01
C ILE A 290 50.88 -15.62 17.18
N GLN A 291 50.90 -14.37 17.64
CA GLN A 291 52.14 -13.63 17.90
C GLN A 291 52.97 -14.26 19.01
N ARG A 292 52.34 -14.67 20.12
CA ARG A 292 53.02 -15.40 21.21
C ARG A 292 53.58 -16.72 20.71
N GLY A 293 52.80 -17.47 19.93
CA GLY A 293 53.24 -18.73 19.32
C GLY A 293 54.44 -18.54 18.38
N HIS A 294 54.43 -17.50 17.55
CA HIS A 294 55.57 -17.17 16.66
C HIS A 294 56.84 -16.82 17.45
N GLN A 295 56.73 -16.05 18.54
CA GLN A 295 57.89 -15.73 19.38
C GLN A 295 58.49 -16.98 20.04
N GLU A 296 57.65 -17.89 20.53
CA GLU A 296 58.10 -19.16 21.10
C GLU A 296 58.79 -20.05 20.05
N LEU A 297 58.25 -20.10 18.83
CA LEU A 297 58.82 -20.85 17.71
C LEU A 297 60.19 -20.27 17.28
N ILE A 298 60.31 -18.96 17.17
CA ILE A 298 61.58 -18.28 16.83
C ILE A 298 62.63 -18.58 17.91
N LEU A 299 62.27 -18.52 19.20
CA LEU A 299 63.19 -18.84 20.28
C LEU A 299 63.68 -20.29 20.21
N ARG A 300 62.78 -21.24 19.91
CA ARG A 300 63.14 -22.64 19.69
C ARG A 300 64.08 -22.83 18.50
N ILE A 301 63.83 -22.13 17.39
CA ILE A 301 64.70 -22.19 16.21
C ILE A 301 66.10 -21.67 16.56
N ILE A 302 66.20 -20.55 17.31
CA ILE A 302 67.48 -20.00 17.77
C ILE A 302 68.21 -21.00 18.68
N GLU A 303 67.50 -21.68 19.60
CA GLU A 303 68.07 -22.70 20.47
C GLU A 303 68.64 -23.87 19.67
N ILE A 304 67.90 -24.38 18.69
CA ILE A 304 68.35 -25.46 17.81
C ILE A 304 69.57 -25.02 16.98
N LEU A 305 69.54 -23.82 16.40
CA LEU A 305 70.64 -23.29 15.58
C LEU A 305 71.92 -23.09 16.41
N ALA A 306 71.78 -22.61 17.64
CA ALA A 306 72.90 -22.46 18.58
C ALA A 306 73.52 -23.82 18.93
N LEU A 307 72.68 -24.85 19.13
CA LEU A 307 73.12 -26.21 19.40
C LEU A 307 73.89 -26.80 18.20
N PHE A 308 73.42 -26.57 16.97
CA PHE A 308 74.16 -26.93 15.76
C PHE A 308 75.49 -26.18 15.63
N THR A 309 75.50 -24.88 15.90
CA THR A 309 76.71 -24.05 15.81
C THR A 309 77.76 -24.51 16.83
N ALA A 310 77.32 -24.82 18.05
CA ALA A 310 78.16 -25.42 19.07
C ALA A 310 78.74 -26.77 18.60
N LEU A 311 77.91 -27.64 18.03
CA LEU A 311 78.35 -28.94 17.50
C LEU A 311 79.42 -28.78 16.40
N ILE A 312 79.22 -27.87 15.45
CA ILE A 312 80.21 -27.58 14.40
C ILE A 312 81.50 -27.03 15.01
N GLY A 313 81.41 -26.13 16.00
CA GLY A 313 82.56 -25.58 16.71
C GLY A 313 83.40 -26.65 17.41
N VAL A 314 82.75 -27.62 18.09
CA VAL A 314 83.44 -28.80 18.64
C VAL A 314 84.15 -29.55 17.53
N LEU A 315 83.43 -29.86 16.44
CA LEU A 315 83.95 -30.68 15.34
C LEU A 315 85.21 -30.06 14.74
N VAL A 316 85.20 -28.75 14.45
CA VAL A 316 86.36 -27.99 13.96
C VAL A 316 87.52 -28.01 14.96
N ALA A 317 87.25 -27.82 16.25
CA ALA A 317 88.28 -27.87 17.29
C ALA A 317 88.92 -29.27 17.39
N THR A 318 88.13 -30.35 17.30
CA THR A 318 88.65 -31.73 17.23
C THR A 318 89.49 -31.97 15.97
N PHE A 319 89.07 -31.48 14.81
CA PHE A 319 89.86 -31.63 13.58
C PHE A 319 91.18 -30.85 13.64
N GLN A 320 91.18 -29.60 14.13
CA GLN A 320 92.40 -28.80 14.25
C GLN A 320 93.40 -29.41 15.23
N THR A 321 92.92 -29.97 16.34
CA THR A 321 93.79 -30.64 17.33
C THR A 321 94.36 -31.98 16.82
N MET A 322 93.68 -32.65 15.89
CA MET A 322 94.19 -33.86 15.23
C MET A 322 95.27 -33.58 14.17
N VAL A 323 95.15 -32.49 13.41
CA VAL A 323 96.08 -32.15 12.30
C VAL A 323 97.35 -31.44 12.80
N ALA A 324 97.33 -30.87 14.00
CA ALA A 324 98.48 -30.18 14.57
C ALA A 324 99.53 -31.18 15.13
N ASP A 325 100.53 -31.50 14.31
CA ASP A 325 101.67 -32.40 14.64
C ASP A 325 102.61 -31.90 15.75
N ALA A 326 102.48 -30.62 16.16
CA ALA A 326 103.40 -29.97 17.08
C ALA A 326 102.98 -29.97 18.56
N LEU A 327 101.80 -30.52 18.90
CA LEU A 327 101.24 -30.45 20.27
C LEU A 327 101.56 -31.71 21.08
N VAL A 328 102.08 -31.52 22.30
CA VAL A 328 102.34 -32.61 23.26
C VAL A 328 101.01 -33.14 23.80
N GLY A 329 100.91 -34.45 24.10
CA GLY A 329 99.65 -35.13 24.43
C GLY A 329 98.79 -34.45 25.51
N TRP A 330 99.41 -33.76 26.49
CA TRP A 330 98.71 -32.99 27.53
C TRP A 330 98.15 -31.65 27.06
N GLU A 331 98.78 -30.97 26.12
CA GLU A 331 98.24 -29.74 25.55
C GLU A 331 96.96 -30.02 24.76
N ARG A 332 96.90 -31.16 24.06
CA ARG A 332 95.69 -31.62 23.35
C ARG A 332 94.51 -31.88 24.30
N VAL A 333 94.76 -32.55 25.42
CA VAL A 333 93.72 -32.82 26.44
C VAL A 333 93.23 -31.54 27.08
N THR A 334 94.13 -30.58 27.31
CA THR A 334 93.77 -29.29 27.94
C THR A 334 92.94 -28.43 26.99
N ILE A 335 93.30 -28.37 25.71
CA ILE A 335 92.53 -27.65 24.69
C ILE A 335 91.14 -28.30 24.52
N LEU A 336 91.07 -29.62 24.40
CA LEU A 336 89.79 -30.34 24.33
C LEU A 336 88.94 -30.10 25.59
N GLY A 337 89.55 -30.15 26.77
CA GLY A 337 88.86 -29.88 28.04
C GLY A 337 88.30 -28.47 28.12
N ILE A 338 89.09 -27.46 27.72
CA ILE A 338 88.64 -26.06 27.68
C ILE A 338 87.55 -25.87 26.64
N SER A 339 87.66 -26.47 25.46
CA SER A 339 86.62 -26.40 24.42
C SER A 339 85.30 -27.03 24.90
N VAL A 340 85.34 -28.20 25.56
CA VAL A 340 84.14 -28.84 26.12
C VAL A 340 83.55 -28.00 27.26
N ALA A 341 84.39 -27.47 28.16
CA ALA A 341 83.93 -26.61 29.25
C ALA A 341 83.27 -25.32 28.73
N PHE A 342 83.89 -24.68 27.74
CA PHE A 342 83.34 -23.49 27.09
C PHE A 342 82.02 -23.81 26.38
N LEU A 343 81.94 -24.94 25.70
CA LEU A 343 80.70 -25.37 25.04
C LEU A 343 79.57 -25.62 26.04
N THR A 344 79.90 -26.29 27.14
CA THR A 344 78.95 -26.61 28.20
C THR A 344 78.44 -25.32 28.85
N ALA A 345 79.33 -24.37 29.14
CA ALA A 345 78.97 -23.06 29.66
C ALA A 345 78.13 -22.26 28.66
N PHE A 346 78.48 -22.27 27.37
CA PHE A 346 77.74 -21.59 26.31
C PHE A 346 76.31 -22.14 26.14
N LEU A 347 76.16 -23.48 26.09
CA LEU A 347 74.86 -24.14 26.06
C LEU A 347 74.04 -23.84 27.32
N PHE A 348 74.68 -23.83 28.49
CA PHE A 348 74.02 -23.50 29.75
C PHE A 348 73.54 -22.05 29.79
N ILE A 349 74.34 -21.10 29.29
CA ILE A 349 73.97 -19.67 29.18
C ILE A 349 72.80 -19.50 28.22
N ILE A 350 72.81 -20.17 27.06
CA ILE A 350 71.71 -20.09 26.11
C ILE A 350 70.43 -20.68 26.70
N HIS A 351 70.51 -21.87 27.32
CA HIS A 351 69.35 -22.48 27.98
C HIS A 351 68.81 -21.63 29.13
N PHE A 352 69.69 -20.95 29.88
CA PHE A 352 69.30 -20.06 30.95
C PHE A 352 68.62 -18.78 30.41
N LEU A 353 69.15 -18.18 29.35
CA LEU A 353 68.58 -17.00 28.70
C LEU A 353 67.23 -17.30 28.03
N THR A 354 67.08 -18.48 27.41
CA THR A 354 65.81 -18.91 26.81
C THR A 354 64.79 -19.26 27.89
N SER A 355 65.16 -20.00 28.94
CA SER A 355 64.21 -20.40 29.99
C SER A 355 63.76 -19.26 30.90
N GLN A 356 64.62 -18.27 31.21
CA GLN A 356 64.22 -17.08 31.97
C GLN A 356 63.23 -16.20 31.21
N LYS A 357 63.42 -16.04 29.89
CA LYS A 357 62.46 -15.30 29.06
C LYS A 357 61.13 -16.02 28.92
N MET A 358 61.12 -17.36 28.87
CA MET A 358 59.87 -18.13 28.89
C MET A 358 59.13 -18.03 30.23
N LYS A 359 59.84 -17.87 31.34
CA LYS A 359 59.22 -17.71 32.67
C LYS A 359 58.56 -16.33 32.84
N LYS A 360 59.21 -15.27 32.32
CA LYS A 360 58.66 -13.90 32.30
C LYS A 360 57.51 -13.67 31.30
N SER A 361 57.29 -14.60 30.37
CA SER A 361 56.20 -14.54 29.38
C SER A 361 54.94 -15.28 29.84
N ARG A 362 54.99 -16.00 30.98
CA ARG A 362 53.88 -16.77 31.56
C ARG A 362 53.30 -16.15 32.84
N GLU A 363 53.96 -15.13 33.39
CA GLU A 363 53.41 -14.17 34.36
C GLU A 363 52.88 -12.96 33.59
#